data_AF-A0A968RUF0-F1
#
_entry.id   AF-A0A968RUF0-F1
#
_cell.length_a   1.000
_cell.length_b   1.000
_cell.length_c   1.000
_cell.angle_alpha   90.00
_cell.angle_beta   90.00
_cell.angle_gamma   90.00
#
_symmetry.space_group_name_H-M   'P 1'
#
loop_
_entity.id
_entity.type
_entity.pdbx_description
1 polymer ?
#
loop_
_entity_poly.entity_id
_entity_poly.type
_entity_poly.pdbx_seq_one_letter_code
_entity_poly.pdbx_strand_id
1 'polypeptide(L)'
;HTLVFESSMPQLEHLDASDSGLMALKLPQNCDRLRYLDGSRNKISQFVPLRDFPSLEHLDLSENRLNDFDTRWLPKFPKLQRVYLKENPMYSSKRDGVERPANCLDFLQRFQRDLEKGEPQQNKEYKVLVVGNGGVGKSCLVERLVHNTFTPSHDSTHGVSIEQCISLEQYLEQDKFPYILNIWDFGGQDIYHATHRLFMQSNAIYYVLWDEENNPDHKKESEYQEGQETRKYDNHSLQYWLYYVQQQGKDSPVIVIKTKKAKNNAPSPHEPSLLKTFSNSFKKLDFHQVESSQSDWQQNGFKRLLNFTEDAIASFGRDELLPQNWFNLRQHLRNLQKNNSKQGTIPARIPRYRFGLRPGKPNRSARKMAGANGCCFLQRRLLWQCDYFAARLGNSRHLYPFSATKAT
;
A
#
# COMPACT_ATOMS: atom_id res chain seq x y z
N HIS A 1 -8.83 20.28 18.23
CA HIS A 1 -8.28 21.04 19.38
C HIS A 1 -6.78 21.18 19.22
N THR A 2 -6.21 22.31 19.64
CA THR A 2 -4.78 22.59 19.53
C THR A 2 -4.30 22.99 20.91
N LEU A 3 -3.19 22.42 21.37
CA LEU A 3 -2.55 22.85 22.60
C LEU A 3 -1.88 24.20 22.34
N VAL A 4 -2.27 25.22 23.10
CA VAL A 4 -1.72 26.58 23.01
C VAL A 4 -1.13 26.94 24.35
N PHE A 5 0.11 27.41 24.33
CA PHE A 5 0.79 27.93 25.51
C PHE A 5 0.72 29.45 25.47
N GLU A 6 0.18 30.05 26.53
CA GLU A 6 0.00 31.51 26.62
C GLU A 6 1.31 32.26 26.87
N SER A 7 2.35 31.55 27.30
CA SER A 7 3.66 32.12 27.65
C SER A 7 4.80 31.13 27.37
N SER A 8 6.04 31.60 27.50
CA SER A 8 7.24 30.78 27.41
C SER A 8 7.39 29.85 28.63
N MET A 9 7.95 28.66 28.40
CA MET A 9 8.08 27.64 29.45
C MET A 9 9.55 27.16 29.59
N PRO A 10 10.47 28.03 30.07
CA PRO A 10 11.91 27.76 30.10
C PRO A 10 12.35 26.66 31.08
N GLN A 11 11.49 26.31 32.04
CA GLN A 11 11.75 25.26 33.03
C GLN A 11 11.05 23.94 32.70
N LEU A 12 10.33 23.86 31.58
CA LEU A 12 9.58 22.66 31.21
C LEU A 12 10.55 21.55 30.78
N GLU A 13 10.61 20.47 31.57
CA GLU A 13 11.44 19.30 31.28
C GLU A 13 10.62 18.10 30.79
N HIS A 14 9.36 18.02 31.19
CA HIS A 14 8.48 16.89 30.89
C HIS A 14 7.10 17.42 30.49
N LEU A 15 6.63 17.04 29.30
CA LEU A 15 5.28 17.34 28.84
C LEU A 15 4.61 16.03 28.42
N ASP A 16 3.55 15.68 29.13
CA ASP A 16 2.61 14.64 28.73
C ASP A 16 1.33 15.33 28.25
N ALA A 17 1.05 15.17 26.97
CA ALA A 17 -0.13 15.66 26.28
C ALA A 17 -0.87 14.49 25.60
N SER A 18 -0.69 13.26 26.10
CA SER A 18 -1.34 12.07 25.58
C SER A 18 -2.86 12.14 25.79
N ASP A 19 -3.61 11.41 24.96
CA ASP A 19 -5.07 11.21 25.08
C ASP A 19 -5.88 12.52 25.28
N SER A 20 -5.53 13.55 24.51
CA SER A 20 -6.07 14.90 24.68
C SER A 20 -6.90 15.39 23.48
N GLY A 21 -7.14 14.52 22.50
CA GLY A 21 -7.88 14.86 21.27
C GLY A 21 -7.22 15.95 20.41
N LEU A 22 -5.91 16.15 20.55
CA LEU A 22 -5.13 17.18 19.86
C LEU A 22 -5.05 16.88 18.36
N MET A 23 -5.30 17.88 17.53
CA MET A 23 -5.12 17.82 16.08
C MET A 23 -3.75 18.35 15.65
N ALA A 24 -3.11 19.15 16.51
CA ALA A 24 -1.78 19.69 16.31
C ALA A 24 -1.09 19.89 17.66
N LEU A 25 0.21 19.64 17.70
CA LEU A 25 1.06 19.85 18.86
C LEU A 25 2.01 21.02 18.59
N LYS A 26 1.69 22.19 19.16
CA LYS A 26 2.51 23.40 19.05
C LYS A 26 3.21 23.64 20.39
N LEU A 27 4.51 23.40 20.44
CA LEU A 27 5.30 23.53 21.67
C LEU A 27 5.60 25.01 22.00
N PRO A 28 5.72 25.38 23.29
CA PRO A 28 5.89 26.77 23.73
C PRO A 28 7.23 27.36 23.27
N GLN A 29 7.34 28.69 23.30
CA GLN A 29 8.63 29.36 23.09
C GLN A 29 9.59 29.10 24.26
N ASN A 30 10.88 28.95 23.94
CA ASN A 30 11.99 28.73 24.88
C ASN A 30 11.75 27.52 25.80
N CYS A 31 11.80 26.31 25.25
CA CYS A 31 11.64 25.05 25.98
C CYS A 31 12.87 24.14 25.82
N ASP A 32 14.06 24.74 25.91
CA ASP A 32 15.33 24.08 25.60
C ASP A 32 15.68 22.97 26.61
N ARG A 33 15.01 22.97 27.78
CA ARG A 33 15.13 21.96 28.82
C ARG A 33 14.19 20.77 28.65
N LEU A 34 13.28 20.79 27.68
CA LEU A 34 12.34 19.69 27.45
C LEU A 34 13.11 18.42 27.11
N ARG A 35 12.97 17.39 27.96
CA ARG A 35 13.59 16.06 27.81
C ARG A 35 12.60 15.01 27.36
N TYR A 36 11.34 15.16 27.76
CA TYR A 36 10.29 14.19 27.50
C TYR A 36 9.07 14.87 26.90
N LEU A 37 8.61 14.35 25.76
CA LEU A 37 7.38 14.75 25.11
C LEU A 37 6.55 13.52 24.74
N ASP A 38 5.40 13.36 25.37
CA ASP A 38 4.38 12.40 24.96
C ASP A 38 3.20 13.16 24.33
N GLY A 39 2.98 12.93 23.04
CA GLY A 39 1.82 13.39 22.27
C GLY A 39 0.99 12.23 21.73
N SER A 40 1.11 11.04 22.31
CA SER A 40 0.44 9.82 21.84
C SER A 40 -1.08 9.87 21.99
N ARG A 41 -1.80 8.96 21.33
CA ARG A 41 -3.27 8.82 21.43
C ARG A 41 -4.04 10.10 21.10
N ASN A 42 -3.59 10.81 20.07
CA ASN A 42 -4.20 12.06 19.63
C ASN A 42 -4.71 11.95 18.18
N LYS A 43 -5.07 13.08 17.58
CA LYS A 43 -5.54 13.20 16.20
C LYS A 43 -4.53 13.98 15.34
N ILE A 44 -3.25 13.97 15.71
CA ILE A 44 -2.19 14.74 15.04
C ILE A 44 -1.92 14.11 13.67
N SER A 45 -2.11 14.89 12.60
CA SER A 45 -1.85 14.44 11.23
C SER A 45 -0.47 14.82 10.71
N GLN A 46 0.18 15.80 11.34
CA GLN A 46 1.53 16.25 10.99
C GLN A 46 2.29 16.69 12.24
N PHE A 47 3.59 16.39 12.28
CA PHE A 47 4.51 16.88 13.30
C PHE A 47 5.66 17.62 12.62
N VAL A 48 5.72 18.94 12.82
CA VAL A 48 6.76 19.80 12.27
C VAL A 48 7.39 20.60 13.42
N PRO A 49 8.60 20.24 13.87
CA PRO A 49 9.28 21.02 14.89
C PRO A 49 9.81 22.31 14.27
N LEU A 50 9.21 23.42 14.67
CA LEU A 50 9.53 24.77 14.19
C LEU A 50 10.85 25.32 14.76
N ARG A 51 11.49 24.61 15.68
CA ARG A 51 12.71 25.01 16.39
C ARG A 51 13.52 23.78 16.82
N ASP A 52 14.69 24.04 17.41
CA ASP A 52 15.55 23.02 17.98
C ASP A 52 15.14 22.67 19.41
N PHE A 53 15.33 21.41 19.80
CA PHE A 53 15.07 20.92 21.15
C PHE A 53 16.32 20.18 21.64
N PRO A 54 17.34 20.92 22.11
CA PRO A 54 18.68 20.39 22.35
C PRO A 54 18.73 19.37 23.51
N SER A 55 17.71 19.35 24.37
CA SER A 55 17.63 18.42 25.50
C SER A 55 16.64 17.28 25.30
N LEU A 56 15.91 17.21 24.18
CA LEU A 56 14.85 16.21 24.01
C LEU A 56 15.46 14.82 23.87
N GLU A 57 15.07 13.91 24.76
CA GLU A 57 15.55 12.52 24.83
C GLU A 57 14.46 11.52 24.42
N HIS A 58 13.19 11.87 24.65
CA HIS A 58 12.04 11.02 24.40
C HIS A 58 10.94 11.76 23.65
N LEU A 59 10.49 11.17 22.54
CA LEU A 59 9.36 11.64 21.75
C LEU A 59 8.40 10.47 21.46
N ASP A 60 7.18 10.55 21.99
CA ASP A 60 6.11 9.62 21.63
C ASP A 60 5.02 10.33 20.83
N LEU A 61 4.77 9.86 19.61
CA LEU A 61 3.66 10.30 18.75
C LEU A 61 2.84 9.08 18.27
N SER A 62 2.87 7.97 19.02
CA SER A 62 2.11 6.77 18.70
C SER A 62 0.60 7.01 18.74
N GLU A 63 -0.17 6.17 18.05
CA GLU A 63 -1.64 6.24 18.03
C GLU A 63 -2.16 7.63 17.61
N ASN A 64 -1.62 8.15 16.51
CA ASN A 64 -2.01 9.43 15.90
C ASN A 64 -2.50 9.21 14.47
N ARG A 65 -2.57 10.29 13.67
CA ARG A 65 -2.99 10.28 12.27
C ARG A 65 -1.84 10.61 11.31
N LEU A 66 -0.59 10.40 11.72
CA LEU A 66 0.58 10.63 10.87
C LEU A 66 0.57 9.62 9.72
N ASN A 67 0.48 10.12 8.50
CA ASN A 67 0.57 9.27 7.30
C ASN A 67 2.00 9.20 6.75
N ASP A 68 2.87 10.10 7.19
CA ASP A 68 4.29 10.15 6.85
C ASP A 68 5.12 10.68 8.02
N PHE A 69 6.44 10.53 7.92
CA PHE A 69 7.42 11.23 8.75
C PHE A 69 8.49 11.90 7.88
N ASP A 70 8.95 13.05 8.36
CA ASP A 70 10.16 13.71 7.90
C ASP A 70 11.32 13.31 8.82
N THR A 71 12.55 13.14 8.31
CA THR A 71 13.73 12.88 9.16
C THR A 71 14.64 14.10 9.28
N ARG A 72 14.35 15.19 8.54
CA ARG A 72 15.11 16.46 8.60
C ARG A 72 15.04 17.16 9.95
N TRP A 73 14.14 16.74 10.83
CA TRP A 73 14.11 17.22 12.20
C TRP A 73 15.04 16.46 13.15
N LEU A 74 15.59 15.31 12.77
CA LEU A 74 16.51 14.57 13.65
C LEU A 74 17.70 15.43 14.12
N PRO A 75 18.35 16.25 13.27
CA PRO A 75 19.42 17.15 13.71
C PRO A 75 18.98 18.19 14.75
N LYS A 76 17.68 18.54 14.77
CA LYS A 76 17.10 19.47 15.76
C LYS A 76 17.00 18.87 17.15
N PHE A 77 17.11 17.54 17.28
CA PHE A 77 17.00 16.78 18.53
C PHE A 77 18.30 15.99 18.80
N PRO A 78 19.43 16.66 19.07
CA PRO A 78 20.74 16.02 19.14
C PRO A 78 20.90 14.99 20.28
N LYS A 79 20.05 15.04 21.31
CA LYS A 79 20.06 14.11 22.46
C LYS A 79 18.98 13.04 22.39
N LEU A 80 18.25 12.94 21.28
CA LEU A 80 17.13 12.03 21.16
C LEU A 80 17.61 10.59 21.30
N GLN A 81 16.96 9.84 22.18
CA GLN A 81 17.27 8.43 22.45
C GLN A 81 16.10 7.52 22.08
N ARG A 82 14.87 8.02 22.18
CA ARG A 82 13.66 7.24 21.95
C ARG A 82 12.65 7.99 21.12
N VAL A 83 12.18 7.33 20.06
CA VAL A 83 11.10 7.82 19.20
C VAL A 83 10.09 6.70 19.01
N TYR A 84 8.83 7.00 19.23
CA TYR A 84 7.71 6.07 19.06
C TYR A 84 6.71 6.67 18.08
N LEU A 85 6.40 5.91 17.02
CA LEU A 85 5.47 6.32 15.95
C LEU A 85 4.44 5.21 15.64
N LYS A 86 4.29 4.24 16.54
CA LYS A 86 3.47 3.05 16.33
C LYS A 86 1.99 3.43 16.14
N GLU A 87 1.20 2.59 15.47
CA GLU A 87 -0.25 2.76 15.32
C GLU A 87 -0.63 4.09 14.63
N ASN A 88 0.23 4.55 13.73
CA ASN A 88 -0.05 5.64 12.81
C ASN A 88 -0.37 5.09 11.41
N PRO A 89 -1.22 5.75 10.61
CA PRO A 89 -1.59 5.33 9.25
C PRO A 89 -0.47 5.54 8.21
N MET A 90 0.77 5.17 8.55
CA MET A 90 1.97 5.31 7.73
C MET A 90 1.85 4.55 6.40
N TYR A 91 2.41 5.12 5.33
CA TYR A 91 2.54 4.42 4.04
C TYR A 91 3.40 3.17 4.14
N SER A 92 3.14 2.19 3.27
CA SER A 92 3.74 0.86 3.31
C SER A 92 5.27 0.84 3.32
N SER A 93 5.90 1.77 2.61
CA SER A 93 7.36 1.91 2.50
C SER A 93 8.03 2.28 3.81
N LYS A 94 7.37 3.10 4.63
CA LYS A 94 7.88 3.62 5.90
C LYS A 94 7.30 2.90 7.11
N ARG A 95 6.08 2.34 6.98
CA ARG A 95 5.30 1.70 8.05
C ARG A 95 6.08 0.62 8.78
N ASP A 96 6.65 -0.35 8.07
CA ASP A 96 7.31 -1.48 8.72
C ASP A 96 8.53 -1.06 9.57
N GLY A 97 9.20 0.04 9.18
CA GLY A 97 10.34 0.58 9.91
C GLY A 97 9.98 1.27 11.22
N VAL A 98 8.71 1.68 11.39
CA VAL A 98 8.25 2.42 12.58
C VAL A 98 7.19 1.67 13.39
N GLU A 99 6.46 0.75 12.79
CA GLU A 99 5.35 0.01 13.43
C GLU A 99 5.83 -1.20 14.26
N ARG A 100 6.93 -1.83 13.85
CA ARG A 100 7.46 -3.04 14.51
C ARG A 100 8.39 -2.76 15.68
N PRO A 101 9.37 -1.86 15.57
CA PRO A 101 10.25 -1.61 16.70
C PRO A 101 9.48 -0.82 17.77
N ALA A 102 9.77 -1.11 19.05
CA ALA A 102 9.29 -0.24 20.11
C ALA A 102 9.90 1.17 19.92
N ASN A 103 11.22 1.27 19.78
CA ASN A 103 11.91 2.53 19.48
C ASN A 103 12.36 2.56 18.01
N CYS A 104 11.82 3.48 17.20
CA CYS A 104 12.13 3.57 15.78
C CYS A 104 13.30 4.52 15.44
N LEU A 105 13.98 5.10 16.43
CA LEU A 105 15.06 6.07 16.21
C LEU A 105 16.18 5.53 15.29
N ASP A 106 16.65 4.31 15.53
CA ASP A 106 17.70 3.68 14.71
C ASP A 106 17.31 3.60 13.23
N PHE A 107 16.03 3.28 12.96
CA PHE A 107 15.51 3.24 11.61
C PHE A 107 15.49 4.64 10.98
N LEU A 108 14.98 5.64 11.70
CA LEU A 108 14.92 7.03 11.22
C LEU A 108 16.32 7.58 10.91
N GLN A 109 17.31 7.33 11.77
CA GLN A 109 18.69 7.75 11.55
C GLN A 109 19.33 7.08 10.34
N ARG A 110 19.07 5.78 10.13
CA ARG A 110 19.54 5.06 8.94
C ARG A 110 18.86 5.57 7.68
N PHE A 111 17.56 5.81 7.74
CA PHE A 111 16.78 6.36 6.64
C PHE A 111 17.28 7.74 6.22
N GLN A 112 17.52 8.65 7.18
CA GLN A 112 18.12 9.95 6.94
C GLN A 112 19.50 9.84 6.26
N ARG A 113 20.37 8.97 6.77
CA ARG A 113 21.69 8.75 6.19
C ARG A 113 21.62 8.20 4.77
N ASP A 114 20.65 7.35 4.48
CA ASP A 114 20.45 6.79 3.15
C ASP A 114 19.84 7.83 2.19
N LEU A 115 19.00 8.76 2.67
CA LEU A 115 18.54 9.92 1.89
C LEU A 115 19.69 10.85 1.52
N GLU A 116 20.63 11.09 2.42
CA GLU A 116 21.82 11.91 2.16
C GLU A 116 22.81 11.23 1.19
N LYS A 117 22.70 9.90 1.01
CA LYS A 117 23.54 9.12 0.10
C LYS A 117 22.94 9.07 -1.30
N GLY A 118 23.30 10.06 -2.10
CA GLY A 118 22.86 10.19 -3.49
C GLY A 118 21.67 11.15 -3.60
N GLU A 119 21.01 11.13 -4.75
CA GLU A 119 19.86 11.98 -5.00
C GLU A 119 18.57 11.25 -4.58
N PRO A 120 17.82 11.74 -3.58
CA PRO A 120 16.54 11.14 -3.21
C PRO A 120 15.57 11.14 -4.39
N GLN A 121 14.86 10.03 -4.56
CA GLN A 121 13.90 9.85 -5.64
C GLN A 121 12.48 9.99 -5.10
N GLN A 122 11.63 10.73 -5.80
CA GLN A 122 10.22 10.83 -5.43
C GLN A 122 9.51 9.49 -5.67
N ASN A 123 8.76 9.01 -4.69
CA ASN A 123 7.98 7.78 -4.83
C ASN A 123 6.70 8.04 -5.64
N LYS A 124 6.78 7.87 -6.97
CA LYS A 124 5.63 8.05 -7.87
C LYS A 124 4.82 6.76 -8.10
N GLU A 125 4.98 5.77 -7.24
CA GLU A 125 4.40 4.45 -7.44
C GLU A 125 3.18 4.21 -6.57
N TYR A 126 2.09 3.79 -7.20
CA TYR A 126 0.81 3.56 -6.57
C TYR A 126 0.35 2.13 -6.80
N LYS A 127 -0.40 1.61 -5.84
CA LYS A 127 -0.99 0.28 -5.92
C LYS A 127 -2.46 0.45 -6.31
N VAL A 128 -2.87 -0.25 -7.36
CA VAL A 128 -4.27 -0.33 -7.79
C VAL A 128 -4.74 -1.76 -7.59
N LEU A 129 -5.86 -1.95 -6.89
CA LEU A 129 -6.50 -3.24 -6.67
C LEU A 129 -7.76 -3.28 -7.54
N VAL A 130 -7.84 -4.26 -8.44
CA VAL A 130 -9.00 -4.46 -9.31
C VAL A 130 -9.89 -5.55 -8.70
N VAL A 131 -11.12 -5.20 -8.36
CA VAL A 131 -12.10 -6.08 -7.69
C VAL A 131 -13.45 -6.04 -8.39
N GLY A 132 -14.24 -7.10 -8.23
CA GLY A 132 -15.54 -7.25 -8.87
C GLY A 132 -15.81 -8.71 -9.24
N ASN A 133 -17.06 -9.02 -9.60
CA ASN A 133 -17.50 -10.38 -9.95
C ASN A 133 -16.65 -10.99 -11.07
N GLY A 134 -16.65 -12.32 -11.18
CA GLY A 134 -16.09 -12.99 -12.35
C GLY A 134 -16.77 -12.51 -13.64
N GLY A 135 -16.00 -12.38 -14.72
CA GLY A 135 -16.57 -12.09 -16.06
C GLY A 135 -16.91 -10.64 -16.37
N VAL A 136 -16.80 -9.73 -15.38
CA VAL A 136 -17.08 -8.29 -15.55
C VAL A 136 -16.06 -7.52 -16.40
N GLY A 137 -15.01 -8.18 -16.89
CA GLY A 137 -13.98 -7.54 -17.73
C GLY A 137 -12.77 -6.92 -17.00
N LYS A 138 -12.44 -7.41 -15.79
CA LYS A 138 -11.22 -7.00 -15.05
C LYS A 138 -9.95 -7.11 -15.89
N SER A 139 -9.69 -8.29 -16.45
CA SER A 139 -8.50 -8.53 -17.26
C SER A 139 -8.51 -7.72 -18.56
N CYS A 140 -9.68 -7.53 -19.19
CA CYS A 140 -9.81 -6.66 -20.36
C CYS A 140 -9.50 -5.19 -20.04
N LEU A 141 -9.92 -4.69 -18.88
CA LEU A 141 -9.59 -3.34 -18.40
C LEU A 141 -8.07 -3.19 -18.23
N VAL A 142 -7.43 -4.17 -17.57
CA VAL A 142 -5.99 -4.15 -17.33
C VAL A 142 -5.21 -4.24 -18.64
N GLU A 143 -5.60 -5.13 -19.55
CA GLU A 143 -4.99 -5.25 -20.87
C GLU A 143 -5.07 -3.92 -21.64
N ARG A 144 -6.25 -3.28 -21.66
CA ARG A 144 -6.42 -1.98 -22.31
C ARG A 144 -5.56 -0.89 -21.67
N LEU A 145 -5.49 -0.83 -20.34
CA LEU A 145 -4.66 0.16 -19.62
C LEU A 145 -3.16 -0.03 -19.85
N VAL A 146 -2.69 -1.28 -19.87
CA VAL A 146 -1.26 -1.59 -19.83
C VAL A 146 -0.68 -1.78 -21.23
N HIS A 147 -1.43 -2.41 -22.14
CA HIS A 147 -0.96 -2.79 -23.46
C HIS A 147 -1.68 -2.06 -24.59
N ASN A 148 -2.75 -1.32 -24.30
CA ASN A 148 -3.64 -0.70 -25.28
C ASN A 148 -4.19 -1.70 -26.33
N THR A 149 -4.34 -2.96 -25.94
CA THR A 149 -4.97 -4.02 -26.74
C THR A 149 -6.27 -4.47 -26.08
N PHE A 150 -7.04 -5.29 -26.79
CA PHE A 150 -8.26 -5.87 -26.26
C PHE A 150 -8.47 -7.27 -26.82
N THR A 151 -8.58 -8.22 -25.91
CA THR A 151 -8.98 -9.59 -26.21
C THR A 151 -10.36 -9.85 -25.59
N PRO A 152 -11.39 -10.21 -26.40
CA PRO A 152 -12.75 -10.42 -25.90
C PRO A 152 -12.84 -11.56 -24.88
N SER A 153 -12.00 -12.59 -25.02
CA SER A 153 -11.94 -13.74 -24.13
C SER A 153 -10.55 -13.83 -23.51
N HIS A 154 -10.49 -13.70 -22.19
CA HIS A 154 -9.33 -14.12 -21.43
C HIS A 154 -9.63 -15.46 -20.78
N ASP A 155 -8.64 -16.35 -20.76
CA ASP A 155 -8.66 -17.48 -19.84
C ASP A 155 -8.81 -16.93 -18.42
N SER A 156 -9.50 -17.69 -17.56
CA SER A 156 -9.70 -17.28 -16.17
C SER A 156 -8.35 -16.98 -15.53
N THR A 157 -8.17 -15.75 -15.03
CA THR A 157 -6.96 -15.38 -14.30
C THR A 157 -6.85 -16.27 -13.06
N HIS A 158 -5.87 -17.17 -13.06
CA HIS A 158 -5.60 -18.04 -11.92
C HIS A 158 -4.80 -17.25 -10.87
N GLY A 159 -5.39 -17.02 -9.70
CA GLY A 159 -4.74 -16.33 -8.60
C GLY A 159 -4.67 -14.82 -8.79
N VAL A 160 -3.46 -14.30 -9.01
CA VAL A 160 -3.18 -12.86 -9.06
C VAL A 160 -2.28 -12.57 -10.25
N SER A 161 -2.68 -11.64 -11.13
CA SER A 161 -1.76 -10.99 -12.06
C SER A 161 -1.35 -9.63 -11.51
N ILE A 162 -0.07 -9.28 -11.68
CA ILE A 162 0.45 -7.97 -11.28
C ILE A 162 1.09 -7.37 -12.52
N GLU A 163 0.44 -6.34 -13.05
CA GLU A 163 0.91 -5.60 -14.22
C GLU A 163 1.37 -4.20 -13.81
N GLN A 164 2.32 -3.66 -14.56
CA GLN A 164 2.79 -2.29 -14.35
C GLN A 164 2.38 -1.41 -15.52
N CYS A 165 1.64 -0.35 -15.20
CA CYS A 165 1.32 0.71 -16.14
C CYS A 165 2.30 1.88 -15.92
N ILE A 166 3.15 2.15 -16.91
CA ILE A 166 4.31 3.06 -16.81
C ILE A 166 4.25 4.17 -17.87
N SER A 167 3.32 4.12 -18.83
CA SER A 167 3.28 5.06 -19.96
C SER A 167 1.87 5.40 -20.38
N LEU A 168 1.28 6.38 -19.69
CA LEU A 168 -0.08 6.86 -19.93
C LEU A 168 -0.13 8.31 -20.40
N GLU A 169 1.02 9.00 -20.43
CA GLU A 169 1.14 10.42 -20.73
C GLU A 169 0.56 10.75 -22.11
N GLN A 170 0.83 9.89 -23.10
CA GLN A 170 0.36 10.03 -24.49
C GLN A 170 -1.16 10.05 -24.67
N TYR A 171 -1.93 9.65 -23.65
CA TYR A 171 -3.40 9.58 -23.70
C TYR A 171 -4.09 10.75 -22.97
N LEU A 172 -3.32 11.69 -22.41
CA LEU A 172 -3.82 12.81 -21.61
C LEU A 172 -3.43 14.15 -22.23
N GLU A 173 -4.34 15.14 -22.18
CA GLU A 173 -4.19 16.45 -22.84
C GLU A 173 -3.04 17.32 -22.30
N GLN A 174 -2.44 16.94 -21.17
CA GLN A 174 -1.39 17.72 -20.50
C GLN A 174 -0.05 16.97 -20.32
N ASP A 175 0.15 15.81 -20.96
CA ASP A 175 1.41 15.02 -20.92
C ASP A 175 1.95 14.73 -19.50
N LYS A 176 1.09 14.72 -18.47
CA LYS A 176 1.52 14.64 -17.06
C LYS A 176 0.78 13.55 -16.28
N PHE A 177 0.98 12.30 -16.67
CA PHE A 177 0.74 11.16 -15.78
C PHE A 177 2.08 10.53 -15.35
N PRO A 178 2.90 11.21 -14.51
CA PRO A 178 4.24 10.75 -14.15
C PRO A 178 4.22 9.59 -13.12
N TYR A 179 3.10 8.88 -13.01
CA TYR A 179 2.85 7.89 -11.98
C TYR A 179 2.96 6.47 -12.53
N ILE A 180 3.50 5.58 -11.70
CA ILE A 180 3.57 4.15 -12.00
C ILE A 180 2.46 3.46 -11.24
N LEU A 181 1.51 2.86 -11.96
CA LEU A 181 0.44 2.07 -11.36
C LEU A 181 0.84 0.59 -11.35
N ASN A 182 0.97 0.01 -10.17
CA ASN A 182 1.08 -1.43 -10.00
C ASN A 182 -0.35 -1.97 -9.86
N ILE A 183 -0.88 -2.52 -10.94
CA ILE A 183 -2.27 -2.99 -11.05
C ILE A 183 -2.32 -4.47 -10.68
N TRP A 184 -3.11 -4.77 -9.68
CA TRP A 184 -3.34 -6.14 -9.20
C TRP A 184 -4.69 -6.60 -9.74
N ASP A 185 -4.64 -7.47 -10.73
CA ASP A 185 -5.81 -8.17 -11.26
C ASP A 185 -6.00 -9.48 -10.48
N PHE A 186 -7.04 -9.52 -9.66
CA PHE A 186 -7.42 -10.74 -8.97
C PHE A 186 -8.38 -11.54 -9.86
N GLY A 187 -8.13 -12.84 -9.97
CA GLY A 187 -9.18 -13.75 -10.43
C GLY A 187 -10.45 -13.49 -9.60
N GLY A 188 -11.60 -13.38 -10.27
CA GLY A 188 -12.90 -13.16 -9.60
C GLY A 188 -13.33 -14.27 -8.64
N GLN A 189 -12.48 -15.29 -8.51
CA GLN A 189 -12.66 -16.55 -7.80
C GLN A 189 -11.95 -16.55 -6.43
N ASP A 190 -10.99 -15.63 -6.23
CA ASP A 190 -9.97 -15.76 -5.18
C ASP A 190 -10.10 -14.75 -4.03
N ILE A 191 -10.99 -13.76 -4.14
CA ILE A 191 -11.05 -12.65 -3.18
C ILE A 191 -11.41 -13.14 -1.76
N TYR A 192 -12.06 -14.31 -1.65
CA TYR A 192 -12.48 -14.94 -0.40
C TYR A 192 -11.40 -15.76 0.32
N HIS A 193 -10.32 -16.12 -0.35
CA HIS A 193 -9.27 -16.90 0.28
C HIS A 193 -8.44 -16.03 1.23
N ALA A 194 -8.12 -16.55 2.42
CA ALA A 194 -7.43 -15.83 3.51
C ALA A 194 -6.10 -15.18 3.07
N THR A 195 -5.46 -15.73 2.03
CA THR A 195 -4.25 -15.19 1.41
C THR A 195 -4.48 -13.86 0.68
N HIS A 196 -5.63 -13.67 0.04
CA HIS A 196 -5.96 -12.46 -0.73
C HIS A 196 -6.28 -11.27 0.17
N ARG A 197 -6.87 -11.54 1.34
CA ARG A 197 -7.14 -10.54 2.37
C ARG A 197 -5.89 -9.77 2.80
N LEU A 198 -4.73 -10.43 2.84
CA LEU A 198 -3.45 -9.79 3.17
C LEU A 198 -3.04 -8.73 2.15
N PHE A 199 -3.40 -8.90 0.87
CA PHE A 199 -3.11 -7.93 -0.18
C PHE A 199 -4.16 -6.83 -0.26
N MET A 200 -5.40 -7.11 0.14
CA MET A 200 -6.48 -6.12 0.23
C MET A 200 -6.30 -5.20 1.44
N GLN A 201 -5.65 -5.62 2.53
CA GLN A 201 -5.41 -4.76 3.70
C GLN A 201 -4.26 -3.76 3.49
N SER A 202 -4.35 -2.92 2.46
CA SER A 202 -3.33 -1.92 2.12
C SER A 202 -3.95 -0.61 1.64
N ASN A 203 -3.29 0.51 1.93
CA ASN A 203 -3.58 1.81 1.33
C ASN A 203 -3.28 1.77 -0.17
N ALA A 204 -4.33 1.63 -0.98
CA ALA A 204 -4.30 1.43 -2.42
C ALA A 204 -5.46 2.18 -3.07
N ILE A 205 -5.47 2.29 -4.40
CA ILE A 205 -6.63 2.76 -5.16
C ILE A 205 -7.45 1.51 -5.53
N TYR A 206 -8.75 1.54 -5.30
CA TYR A 206 -9.63 0.42 -5.64
C TYR A 206 -10.41 0.70 -6.91
N TYR A 207 -10.24 -0.14 -7.90
CA TYR A 207 -11.10 -0.18 -9.08
C TYR A 207 -12.15 -1.26 -8.85
N VAL A 208 -13.38 -0.84 -8.57
CA VAL A 208 -14.51 -1.74 -8.34
C VAL A 208 -15.28 -1.86 -9.65
N LEU A 209 -15.10 -2.98 -10.35
CA LEU A 209 -15.76 -3.22 -11.64
C LEU A 209 -17.11 -3.86 -11.44
N TRP A 210 -18.05 -3.44 -12.29
CA TRP A 210 -19.41 -3.93 -12.28
C TRP A 210 -20.02 -3.87 -13.68
N ASP A 211 -20.89 -4.83 -14.00
CA ASP A 211 -21.76 -4.82 -15.17
C ASP A 211 -23.17 -5.31 -14.78
N GLU A 212 -24.12 -5.14 -15.70
CA GLU A 212 -25.51 -5.56 -15.48
C GLU A 212 -25.66 -7.10 -15.59
N GLU A 213 -24.91 -7.73 -16.48
CA GLU A 213 -25.03 -9.16 -16.79
C GLU A 213 -24.58 -10.07 -15.64
N ASN A 214 -23.53 -9.69 -14.90
CA ASN A 214 -22.97 -10.44 -13.79
C ASN A 214 -23.44 -9.88 -12.43
N ASN A 215 -24.55 -9.14 -12.40
CA ASN A 215 -25.24 -8.80 -11.16
C ASN A 215 -26.06 -10.02 -10.67
N PRO A 216 -26.08 -10.36 -9.35
CA PRO A 216 -26.89 -11.45 -8.81
C PRO A 216 -28.37 -11.47 -9.23
N ASP A 217 -28.96 -10.30 -9.51
CA ASP A 217 -30.35 -10.21 -10.00
C ASP A 217 -30.54 -10.85 -11.39
N HIS A 218 -29.49 -10.83 -12.22
CA HIS A 218 -29.49 -11.41 -13.57
C HIS A 218 -28.80 -12.78 -13.62
N LYS A 219 -27.65 -12.91 -12.96
CA LYS A 219 -26.83 -14.12 -12.93
C LYS A 219 -26.29 -14.32 -11.53
N LYS A 220 -26.90 -15.24 -10.77
CA LYS A 220 -26.50 -15.55 -9.39
C LYS A 220 -25.10 -16.16 -9.29
N GLU A 221 -24.73 -17.01 -10.25
CA GLU A 221 -23.46 -17.74 -10.21
C GLU A 221 -22.73 -17.64 -11.55
N SER A 222 -21.41 -17.52 -11.49
CA SER A 222 -20.51 -17.62 -12.64
C SER A 222 -19.79 -18.95 -12.63
N GLU A 223 -19.89 -19.68 -13.74
CA GLU A 223 -19.24 -20.98 -13.93
C GLU A 223 -17.91 -20.81 -14.65
N TYR A 224 -16.89 -21.54 -14.20
CA TYR A 224 -15.55 -21.51 -14.76
C TYR A 224 -14.96 -22.91 -14.86
N GLN A 225 -14.29 -23.18 -15.98
CA GLN A 225 -13.55 -24.42 -16.16
C GLN A 225 -12.14 -24.27 -15.58
N GLU A 226 -11.82 -25.09 -14.59
CA GLU A 226 -10.48 -25.23 -14.02
C GLU A 226 -9.98 -26.65 -14.34
N GLY A 227 -9.24 -26.76 -15.45
CA GLY A 227 -8.84 -28.06 -16.00
C GLY A 227 -10.06 -28.84 -16.52
N GLN A 228 -10.36 -29.99 -15.91
CA GLN A 228 -11.52 -30.83 -16.27
C GLN A 228 -12.75 -30.58 -15.38
N GLU A 229 -12.63 -29.74 -14.35
CA GLU A 229 -13.73 -29.48 -13.40
C GLU A 229 -14.38 -28.12 -13.68
N THR A 230 -15.71 -28.05 -13.58
CA THR A 230 -16.43 -26.78 -13.61
C THR A 230 -16.72 -26.34 -12.19
N ARG A 231 -16.21 -25.17 -11.80
CA ARG A 231 -16.50 -24.54 -10.51
C ARG A 231 -17.49 -23.40 -10.67
N LYS A 232 -18.39 -23.26 -9.70
CA LYS A 232 -19.37 -22.17 -9.63
C LYS A 232 -18.98 -21.21 -8.52
N TYR A 233 -19.14 -19.92 -8.79
CA TYR A 233 -18.87 -18.85 -7.84
C TYR A 233 -20.04 -17.89 -7.79
N ASP A 234 -20.44 -17.51 -6.58
CA ASP A 234 -21.52 -16.54 -6.38
C ASP A 234 -21.11 -15.17 -6.91
N ASN A 235 -22.02 -14.56 -7.66
CA ASN A 235 -21.94 -13.15 -8.04
C ASN A 235 -22.59 -12.31 -6.95
N HIS A 236 -21.98 -11.17 -6.65
CA HIS A 236 -22.45 -10.25 -5.62
C HIS A 236 -22.83 -8.89 -6.16
N SER A 237 -23.70 -8.18 -5.45
CA SER A 237 -24.12 -6.83 -5.85
C SER A 237 -22.94 -5.84 -5.77
N LEU A 238 -23.06 -4.71 -6.48
CA LEU A 238 -22.09 -3.63 -6.36
C LEU A 238 -21.96 -3.13 -4.90
N GLN A 239 -23.09 -3.05 -4.18
CA GLN A 239 -23.11 -2.66 -2.76
C GLN A 239 -22.27 -3.59 -1.90
N TYR A 240 -22.32 -4.90 -2.16
CA TYR A 240 -21.49 -5.87 -1.47
C TYR A 240 -19.99 -5.58 -1.67
N TRP A 241 -19.57 -5.32 -2.92
CA TRP A 241 -18.17 -5.02 -3.22
C TRP A 241 -17.69 -3.72 -2.55
N LEU A 242 -18.55 -2.70 -2.49
CA LEU A 242 -18.24 -1.45 -1.78
C LEU A 242 -18.07 -1.69 -0.27
N TYR A 243 -18.95 -2.47 0.37
CA TYR A 243 -18.75 -2.86 1.76
C TYR A 243 -17.47 -3.67 1.95
N TYR A 244 -17.17 -4.60 1.05
CA TYR A 244 -15.96 -5.39 1.11
C TYR A 244 -14.71 -4.51 1.07
N VAL A 245 -14.66 -3.55 0.15
CA VAL A 245 -13.56 -2.58 0.04
C VAL A 245 -13.49 -1.67 1.26
N GLN A 246 -14.61 -1.20 1.80
CA GLN A 246 -14.62 -0.40 3.04
C GLN A 246 -13.98 -1.15 4.21
N GLN A 247 -14.28 -2.45 4.35
CA GLN A 247 -13.74 -3.27 5.44
C GLN A 247 -12.25 -3.61 5.28
N GLN A 248 -11.75 -3.80 4.05
CA GLN A 248 -10.34 -4.15 3.83
C GLN A 248 -9.44 -2.93 3.57
N GLY A 249 -9.91 -2.00 2.73
CA GLY A 249 -9.20 -0.81 2.27
C GLY A 249 -9.33 0.41 3.19
N LYS A 250 -10.15 0.34 4.24
CA LYS A 250 -10.45 1.45 5.15
C LYS A 250 -10.95 2.67 4.37
N ASP A 251 -10.23 3.79 4.45
CA ASP A 251 -10.54 5.07 3.81
C ASP A 251 -9.90 5.21 2.41
N SER A 252 -9.34 4.14 1.85
CA SER A 252 -8.73 4.16 0.51
C SER A 252 -9.67 4.72 -0.56
N PRO A 253 -9.15 5.45 -1.57
CA PRO A 253 -9.97 5.97 -2.66
C PRO A 253 -10.51 4.83 -3.53
N VAL A 254 -11.76 4.98 -3.96
CA VAL A 254 -12.52 3.99 -4.74
C VAL A 254 -13.01 4.62 -6.04
N ILE A 255 -12.88 3.87 -7.13
CA ILE A 255 -13.41 4.23 -8.44
C ILE A 255 -14.30 3.08 -8.89
N VAL A 256 -15.60 3.34 -8.99
CA VAL A 256 -16.54 2.35 -9.51
C VAL A 256 -16.54 2.43 -11.02
N ILE A 257 -16.34 1.30 -11.69
CA ILE A 257 -16.16 1.22 -13.13
C ILE A 257 -17.24 0.32 -13.72
N LYS A 258 -18.22 0.93 -14.41
CA LYS A 258 -19.21 0.22 -15.22
C LYS A 258 -18.56 -0.21 -16.53
N THR A 259 -18.50 -1.51 -16.79
CA THR A 259 -18.00 -2.10 -18.04
C THR A 259 -19.16 -2.53 -18.95
N LYS A 260 -18.84 -2.95 -20.19
CA LYS A 260 -19.77 -3.48 -21.20
C LYS A 260 -20.98 -2.56 -21.43
N LYS A 261 -20.80 -1.50 -22.22
CA LYS A 261 -21.81 -0.46 -22.46
C LYS A 261 -23.15 -1.07 -22.86
N ALA A 262 -24.19 -0.85 -22.04
CA ALA A 262 -25.55 -1.20 -22.40
C ALA A 262 -25.99 -0.39 -23.64
N LYS A 263 -26.79 -1.00 -24.53
CA LYS A 263 -27.29 -0.36 -25.76
C LYS A 263 -27.96 1.02 -25.54
N ASN A 264 -28.40 1.32 -24.31
CA ASN A 264 -29.20 2.50 -23.98
C ASN A 264 -28.57 3.48 -22.95
N ASN A 265 -27.24 3.52 -22.75
CA ASN A 265 -26.54 4.58 -21.98
C ASN A 265 -27.14 5.01 -20.61
N ALA A 266 -28.03 4.22 -20.02
CA ALA A 266 -28.70 4.61 -18.79
C ALA A 266 -27.68 4.57 -17.63
N PRO A 267 -27.52 5.66 -16.86
CA PRO A 267 -26.79 5.59 -15.60
C PRO A 267 -27.43 4.50 -14.75
N SER A 268 -26.62 3.75 -14.00
CA SER A 268 -27.17 2.68 -13.17
C SER A 268 -28.13 3.30 -12.15
N PRO A 269 -29.36 2.79 -12.00
CA PRO A 269 -30.41 3.44 -11.19
C PRO A 269 -30.04 3.58 -9.70
N HIS A 270 -28.97 2.92 -9.24
CA HIS A 270 -28.53 2.91 -7.85
C HIS A 270 -27.36 3.85 -7.53
N GLU A 271 -26.70 4.46 -8.53
CA GLU A 271 -25.51 5.31 -8.32
C GLU A 271 -25.71 6.44 -7.29
N PRO A 272 -26.82 7.23 -7.33
CA PRO A 272 -27.01 8.31 -6.37
C PRO A 272 -27.21 7.81 -4.92
N SER A 273 -27.86 6.67 -4.76
CA SER A 273 -28.13 6.06 -3.45
C SER A 273 -26.85 5.48 -2.83
N LEU A 274 -26.00 4.86 -3.63
CA LEU A 274 -24.71 4.33 -3.21
C LEU A 274 -23.72 5.46 -2.90
N LEU A 275 -23.67 6.51 -3.73
CA LEU A 275 -22.90 7.72 -3.43
C LEU A 275 -23.27 8.30 -2.07
N LYS A 276 -24.57 8.47 -1.79
CA LYS A 276 -25.04 8.97 -0.50
C LYS A 276 -24.67 8.06 0.68
N THR A 277 -24.67 6.74 0.46
CA THR A 277 -24.36 5.76 1.50
C THR A 277 -22.86 5.71 1.82
N PHE A 278 -22.01 5.88 0.81
CA PHE A 278 -20.56 5.67 0.93
C PHE A 278 -19.71 6.93 0.82
N SER A 279 -20.30 8.12 0.66
CA SER A 279 -19.58 9.40 0.49
C SER A 279 -18.58 9.69 1.61
N ASN A 280 -18.87 9.23 2.84
CA ASN A 280 -18.02 9.44 4.02
C ASN A 280 -17.15 8.21 4.36
N SER A 281 -17.30 7.12 3.60
CA SER A 281 -16.60 5.85 3.86
C SER A 281 -15.23 5.80 3.19
N PHE A 282 -15.03 6.57 2.12
CA PHE A 282 -13.81 6.57 1.31
C PHE A 282 -13.27 7.99 1.17
N LYS A 283 -11.94 8.15 1.03
CA LYS A 283 -11.31 9.45 0.74
C LYS A 283 -11.84 10.10 -0.53
N LYS A 284 -12.08 9.27 -1.55
CA LYS A 284 -12.72 9.65 -2.81
C LYS A 284 -13.58 8.48 -3.30
N LEU A 285 -14.71 8.80 -3.92
CA LEU A 285 -15.61 7.87 -4.58
C LEU A 285 -16.20 8.54 -5.81
N ASP A 286 -16.04 7.93 -6.99
CA ASP A 286 -16.71 8.36 -8.22
C ASP A 286 -17.08 7.15 -9.10
N PHE A 287 -18.00 7.38 -10.03
CA PHE A 287 -18.56 6.40 -10.93
C PHE A 287 -18.18 6.74 -12.36
N HIS A 288 -17.56 5.76 -13.03
CA HIS A 288 -17.08 5.89 -14.39
C HIS A 288 -17.63 4.76 -15.23
N GLN A 289 -17.86 5.06 -16.51
CA GLN A 289 -18.17 4.06 -17.51
C GLN A 289 -16.99 3.94 -18.45
N VAL A 290 -16.57 2.71 -18.74
CA VAL A 290 -15.49 2.42 -19.67
C VAL A 290 -15.86 1.30 -20.63
N GLU A 291 -15.32 1.39 -21.85
CA GLU A 291 -15.51 0.37 -22.88
C GLU A 291 -14.15 -0.15 -23.37
N SER A 292 -13.69 -1.25 -22.78
CA SER A 292 -12.37 -1.82 -23.11
C SER A 292 -12.27 -2.29 -24.57
N SER A 293 -13.39 -2.61 -25.22
CA SER A 293 -13.39 -3.00 -26.64
C SER A 293 -13.12 -1.83 -27.59
N GLN A 294 -13.40 -0.59 -27.16
CA GLN A 294 -13.21 0.60 -27.99
C GLN A 294 -11.78 1.14 -27.86
N SER A 295 -11.07 1.23 -28.99
CA SER A 295 -9.68 1.71 -29.05
C SER A 295 -9.52 3.22 -28.95
N ASP A 296 -10.58 4.01 -29.20
CA ASP A 296 -10.52 5.46 -29.09
C ASP A 296 -10.69 5.92 -27.64
N TRP A 297 -9.59 6.42 -27.07
CA TRP A 297 -9.51 6.89 -25.67
C TRP A 297 -10.32 8.17 -25.39
N GLN A 298 -10.73 8.91 -26.42
CA GLN A 298 -11.61 10.05 -26.24
C GLN A 298 -13.05 9.64 -25.94
N GLN A 299 -13.45 8.44 -26.36
CA GLN A 299 -14.84 7.98 -26.32
C GLN A 299 -15.04 6.76 -25.41
N ASN A 300 -13.98 6.02 -25.10
CA ASN A 300 -14.04 4.79 -24.32
C ASN A 300 -14.02 5.00 -22.79
N GLY A 301 -13.94 6.24 -22.31
CA GLY A 301 -13.99 6.60 -20.88
C GLY A 301 -12.68 6.47 -20.10
N PHE A 302 -11.61 5.91 -20.67
CA PHE A 302 -10.34 5.69 -19.96
C PHE A 302 -9.65 7.00 -19.58
N LYS A 303 -9.75 8.04 -20.41
CA LYS A 303 -9.22 9.37 -20.08
C LYS A 303 -9.85 9.95 -18.80
N ARG A 304 -11.17 9.83 -18.65
CA ARG A 304 -11.88 10.26 -17.44
C ARG A 304 -11.49 9.41 -16.23
N LEU A 305 -11.32 8.10 -16.40
CA LEU A 305 -10.81 7.20 -15.37
C LEU A 305 -9.42 7.62 -14.89
N LEU A 306 -8.49 7.93 -15.81
CA LEU A 306 -7.14 8.36 -15.44
C LEU A 306 -7.11 9.71 -14.73
N ASN A 307 -7.88 10.70 -15.20
CA ASN A 307 -8.00 11.99 -14.50
C ASN A 307 -8.46 11.80 -13.05
N PHE A 308 -9.47 10.95 -12.82
CA PHE A 308 -9.91 10.67 -11.45
C PHE A 308 -8.90 9.83 -10.65
N THR A 309 -8.09 9.02 -11.33
CA THR A 309 -6.99 8.28 -10.71
C THR A 309 -5.88 9.22 -10.24
N GLU A 310 -5.53 10.27 -10.99
CA GLU A 310 -4.61 11.32 -10.54
C GLU A 310 -5.15 12.04 -9.30
N ASP A 311 -6.43 12.35 -9.30
CA ASP A 311 -7.16 12.93 -8.17
C ASP A 311 -7.14 12.02 -6.93
N ALA A 312 -7.31 10.71 -7.13
CA ALA A 312 -7.18 9.71 -6.07
C ALA A 312 -5.74 9.62 -5.55
N ILE A 313 -4.74 9.73 -6.44
CA ILE A 313 -3.32 9.79 -6.09
C ILE A 313 -3.04 11.02 -5.20
N ALA A 314 -3.53 12.19 -5.59
CA ALA A 314 -3.39 13.42 -4.82
C ALA A 314 -4.01 13.31 -3.42
N SER A 315 -5.12 12.56 -3.28
CA SER A 315 -5.79 12.33 -1.97
C SER A 315 -4.95 11.52 -0.97
N PHE A 316 -3.90 10.81 -1.43
CA PHE A 316 -2.96 10.24 -0.48
C PHE A 316 -2.17 11.35 0.21
N GLY A 317 -1.78 12.41 -0.48
CA GLY A 317 -0.91 13.46 0.09
C GLY A 317 0.49 12.92 0.37
N ARG A 318 1.05 12.13 -0.56
CA ARG A 318 2.41 11.60 -0.48
C ARG A 318 3.39 12.62 -1.03
N ASP A 319 4.29 13.12 -0.18
CA ASP A 319 5.50 13.84 -0.59
C ASP A 319 6.74 13.02 -0.18
N GLU A 320 6.73 11.75 -0.59
CA GLU A 320 7.71 10.78 -0.11
C GLU A 320 8.96 10.79 -0.99
N LEU A 321 10.08 11.18 -0.38
CA LEU A 321 11.41 10.92 -0.90
C LEU A 321 11.89 9.55 -0.43
N LEU A 322 12.40 8.76 -1.37
CA LEU A 322 13.04 7.48 -1.13
C LEU A 322 14.55 7.60 -1.35
N PRO A 323 15.36 6.95 -0.51
CA PRO A 323 16.78 6.80 -0.79
C PRO A 323 17.09 6.17 -2.15
N GLN A 324 18.12 6.66 -2.83
CA GLN A 324 18.52 6.18 -4.16
C GLN A 324 18.82 4.66 -4.17
N ASN A 325 19.44 4.15 -3.12
CA ASN A 325 19.74 2.72 -2.97
C ASN A 325 18.47 1.86 -2.89
N TRP A 326 17.39 2.35 -2.25
CA TRP A 326 16.11 1.66 -2.18
C TRP A 326 15.43 1.65 -3.54
N PHE A 327 15.46 2.78 -4.26
CA PHE A 327 14.97 2.86 -5.64
C PHE A 327 15.71 1.86 -6.54
N ASN A 328 17.05 1.83 -6.48
CA ASN A 328 17.88 0.93 -7.29
C ASN A 328 17.59 -0.54 -6.97
N LEU A 329 17.46 -0.90 -5.68
CA LEU A 329 17.11 -2.25 -5.26
C LEU A 329 15.74 -2.66 -5.80
N ARG A 330 14.75 -1.76 -5.73
CA ARG A 330 13.41 -2.00 -6.27
C ARG A 330 13.46 -2.28 -7.78
N GLN A 331 14.18 -1.46 -8.55
CA GLN A 331 14.33 -1.68 -10.00
C GLN A 331 15.06 -2.99 -10.31
N HIS A 332 16.09 -3.33 -9.54
CA HIS A 332 16.81 -4.59 -9.71
C HIS A 332 15.91 -5.81 -9.50
N LEU A 333 15.11 -5.82 -8.42
CA LEU A 333 14.19 -6.91 -8.12
C LEU A 333 13.10 -7.07 -9.20
N ARG A 334 12.66 -5.97 -9.82
CA ARG A 334 11.75 -6.01 -10.96
C ARG A 334 12.35 -6.62 -12.20
N ASN A 335 13.59 -6.26 -12.53
CA ASN A 335 14.27 -6.82 -13.69
C ASN A 335 14.44 -8.34 -13.54
N LEU A 336 14.74 -8.81 -12.32
CA LEU A 336 14.76 -10.24 -12.02
C LEU A 336 13.38 -10.90 -12.21
N GLN A 337 12.30 -10.26 -11.80
CA GLN A 337 10.95 -10.78 -12.00
C GLN A 337 10.60 -10.89 -13.49
N LYS A 338 10.82 -9.83 -14.27
CA LYS A 338 10.55 -9.82 -15.72
C LYS A 338 11.34 -10.91 -16.47
N ASN A 339 12.59 -11.13 -16.06
CA ASN A 339 13.45 -12.15 -16.69
C ASN A 339 13.00 -13.59 -16.32
N ASN A 340 12.60 -13.82 -15.07
CA ASN A 340 12.07 -15.13 -14.65
C ASN A 340 10.71 -15.44 -15.30
N SER A 341 9.86 -14.43 -15.53
CA SER A 341 8.60 -14.59 -16.27
C SER A 341 8.80 -15.00 -17.73
N LYS A 342 9.92 -14.60 -18.36
CA LYS A 342 10.25 -14.95 -19.76
C LYS A 342 10.89 -16.33 -19.94
N GLN A 343 11.48 -16.92 -18.90
CA GLN A 343 12.23 -18.18 -19.01
C GLN A 343 11.43 -19.44 -18.61
N GLY A 344 10.15 -19.33 -18.25
CA GLY A 344 9.30 -20.49 -17.90
C GLY A 344 9.85 -21.34 -16.73
N THR A 345 10.83 -20.83 -15.99
CA THR A 345 11.54 -21.54 -14.93
C THR A 345 11.38 -20.76 -13.64
N ILE A 346 10.65 -21.34 -12.69
CA ILE A 346 10.70 -20.91 -11.29
C ILE A 346 12.11 -21.27 -10.81
N PRO A 347 12.98 -20.32 -10.42
CA PRO A 347 14.23 -20.69 -9.81
C PRO A 347 13.94 -21.30 -8.45
N ALA A 348 14.12 -22.62 -8.32
CA ALA A 348 13.96 -23.38 -7.07
C ALA A 348 14.93 -22.94 -5.96
N ARG A 349 15.79 -21.95 -6.21
CA ARG A 349 16.72 -21.37 -5.24
C ARG A 349 16.93 -19.89 -5.56
N ILE A 350 16.49 -19.01 -4.66
CA ILE A 350 17.15 -17.71 -4.50
C ILE A 350 18.63 -18.02 -4.24
N PRO A 351 19.61 -17.38 -4.92
CA PRO A 351 21.01 -17.58 -4.62
C PRO A 351 21.22 -17.34 -3.13
N ARG A 352 21.67 -18.36 -2.41
CA ARG A 352 22.21 -18.15 -1.07
C ARG A 352 23.44 -17.28 -1.25
N TYR A 353 23.31 -15.97 -1.06
CA TYR A 353 24.46 -15.16 -0.68
C TYR A 353 24.98 -15.78 0.61
N ARG A 354 26.10 -16.52 0.50
CA ARG A 354 26.85 -17.07 1.63
C ARG A 354 27.39 -15.89 2.44
N PHE A 355 26.60 -15.41 3.39
CA PHE A 355 27.14 -14.92 4.64
C PHE A 355 27.01 -16.07 5.64
N GLY A 356 28.16 -16.55 6.10
CA GLY A 356 28.31 -17.86 6.74
C GLY A 356 27.48 -18.02 8.01
N LEU A 357 26.30 -18.63 7.89
CA LEU A 357 25.55 -19.20 9.00
C LEU A 357 24.95 -20.54 8.52
N ARG A 358 25.38 -21.65 9.13
CA ARG A 358 24.85 -23.00 8.85
C ARG A 358 23.44 -23.11 9.48
N PRO A 359 22.38 -23.49 8.73
CA PRO A 359 21.11 -23.82 9.34
C PRO A 359 21.08 -25.29 9.79
N GLY A 360 20.65 -25.52 11.04
CA GLY A 360 20.24 -26.84 11.54
C GLY A 360 19.07 -27.41 10.73
N LYS A 361 19.05 -28.74 10.55
CA LYS A 361 18.08 -29.46 9.72
C LYS A 361 16.65 -29.36 10.30
N PRO A 362 15.61 -29.09 9.50
CA PRO A 362 14.22 -29.16 9.96
C PRO A 362 13.66 -30.58 9.85
N ASN A 363 12.72 -30.88 10.76
CA ASN A 363 12.08 -32.17 10.97
C ASN A 363 11.10 -32.56 9.84
N ARG A 364 10.97 -33.86 9.58
CA ARG A 364 10.32 -34.47 8.39
C ARG A 364 8.80 -34.27 8.24
N SER A 365 8.09 -33.62 9.18
CA SER A 365 6.63 -33.53 9.18
C SER A 365 6.02 -32.33 8.43
N ALA A 366 6.80 -31.28 8.09
CA ALA A 366 6.26 -30.06 7.45
C ALA A 366 6.17 -30.11 5.91
N ARG A 367 6.52 -31.23 5.26
CA ARG A 367 6.60 -31.32 3.79
C ARG A 367 5.29 -31.68 3.07
N LYS A 368 4.20 -32.00 3.78
CA LYS A 368 2.97 -32.55 3.16
C LYS A 368 1.81 -31.56 2.95
N MET A 369 1.91 -30.29 3.34
CA MET A 369 0.78 -29.33 3.21
C MET A 369 1.04 -28.08 2.33
N ALA A 370 2.22 -27.94 1.72
CA ALA A 370 2.49 -26.83 0.80
C ALA A 370 2.59 -27.34 -0.64
N GLY A 371 1.46 -27.36 -1.35
CA GLY A 371 1.44 -27.52 -2.80
C GLY A 371 2.13 -26.34 -3.50
N ALA A 372 2.57 -26.55 -4.75
CA ALA A 372 3.35 -25.61 -5.56
C ALA A 372 2.77 -24.17 -5.62
N ASN A 373 1.45 -24.03 -5.49
CA ASN A 373 0.75 -22.74 -5.50
C ASN A 373 1.09 -21.89 -4.26
N GLY A 374 1.26 -22.48 -3.06
CA GLY A 374 1.55 -21.74 -1.83
C GLY A 374 2.93 -21.04 -1.83
N CYS A 375 3.93 -21.64 -2.50
CA CYS A 375 5.27 -21.06 -2.62
C CYS A 375 5.31 -19.81 -3.52
N CYS A 376 4.53 -19.80 -4.60
CA CYS A 376 4.47 -18.68 -5.54
C CYS A 376 3.83 -17.44 -4.88
N PHE A 377 2.80 -17.64 -4.06
CA PHE A 377 2.12 -16.59 -3.30
C PHE A 377 2.99 -15.98 -2.19
N LEU A 378 3.76 -16.80 -1.46
CA LEU A 378 4.71 -16.32 -0.44
C LEU A 378 5.85 -15.48 -1.05
N GLN A 379 6.30 -15.83 -2.26
CA GLN A 379 7.30 -15.04 -3.00
C GLN A 379 6.76 -13.67 -3.46
N ARG A 380 5.52 -13.61 -3.94
CA ARG A 380 4.86 -12.34 -4.33
C ARG A 380 4.56 -11.45 -3.11
N ARG A 381 4.30 -12.05 -1.95
CA ARG A 381 4.22 -11.35 -0.65
C ARG A 381 5.56 -10.70 -0.25
N LEU A 382 6.69 -11.38 -0.46
CA LEU A 382 8.02 -10.87 -0.15
C LEU A 382 8.46 -9.69 -1.04
N LEU A 383 7.83 -9.50 -2.21
CA LEU A 383 8.22 -8.53 -3.24
C LEU A 383 7.47 -7.17 -3.15
N TRP A 384 6.28 -7.09 -2.57
CA TRP A 384 5.76 -5.77 -2.15
C TRP A 384 6.33 -5.34 -0.79
N GLN A 385 6.88 -6.32 -0.06
CA GLN A 385 7.80 -6.14 1.04
C GLN A 385 9.26 -5.89 0.58
N CYS A 386 9.48 -5.25 -0.58
CA CYS A 386 10.84 -4.88 -0.98
C CYS A 386 11.47 -3.83 -0.05
N ASP A 387 10.68 -2.88 0.46
CA ASP A 387 11.11 -1.98 1.54
C ASP A 387 11.34 -2.79 2.84
N TYR A 388 10.62 -3.90 3.03
CA TYR A 388 10.82 -4.85 4.13
C TYR A 388 12.10 -5.67 4.02
N PHE A 389 12.59 -6.02 2.83
CA PHE A 389 13.89 -6.68 2.68
C PHE A 389 15.05 -5.70 2.83
N ALA A 390 14.92 -4.46 2.35
CA ALA A 390 15.89 -3.39 2.59
C ALA A 390 16.03 -3.08 4.09
N ALA A 391 14.91 -2.90 4.79
CA ALA A 391 14.87 -2.70 6.25
C ALA A 391 15.42 -3.92 7.03
N ARG A 392 15.17 -5.15 6.54
CA ARG A 392 15.61 -6.39 7.20
C ARG A 392 17.10 -6.70 7.00
N LEU A 393 17.68 -6.36 5.85
CA LEU A 393 19.13 -6.50 5.61
C LEU A 393 19.94 -5.53 6.50
N GLY A 394 19.41 -4.33 6.77
CA GLY A 394 20.04 -3.36 7.67
C GLY A 394 20.00 -3.70 9.16
N ASN A 395 19.03 -4.52 9.61
CA ASN A 395 18.83 -4.84 11.03
C ASN A 395 19.61 -6.05 11.57
N SER A 396 20.43 -6.70 10.75
CA SER A 396 21.17 -7.91 11.14
C SER A 396 22.53 -7.64 11.80
N ARG A 397 22.59 -6.77 12.80
CA ARG A 397 23.73 -6.65 13.73
C ARG A 397 23.23 -6.22 15.09
N HIS A 398 22.72 -7.15 15.90
CA HIS A 398 22.77 -7.15 17.38
C HIS A 398 21.98 -8.36 17.88
N LEU A 399 22.65 -9.52 17.97
CA LEU A 399 22.32 -10.54 18.97
C LEU A 399 23.54 -10.61 19.87
N TYR A 400 23.38 -10.16 21.12
CA TYR A 400 24.40 -10.22 22.17
C TYR A 400 24.81 -11.68 22.46
N PRO A 401 26.05 -11.93 22.90
CA PRO A 401 26.54 -13.27 23.20
C PRO A 401 26.02 -13.74 24.55
N PHE A 402 25.34 -14.89 24.59
CA PHE A 402 25.13 -15.63 25.83
C PHE A 402 26.46 -16.24 26.26
N SER A 403 27.03 -15.74 27.36
CA SER A 403 28.13 -16.37 28.07
C SER A 403 27.67 -17.68 28.70
N ALA A 404 28.31 -18.78 28.35
CA ALA A 404 28.13 -20.07 29.01
C ALA A 404 28.81 -20.05 30.39
N THR A 405 28.02 -20.02 31.45
CA THR A 405 28.49 -20.42 32.79
C THR A 405 28.33 -21.93 32.92
N LYS A 406 29.47 -22.62 33.06
CA LYS A 406 29.55 -24.01 33.52
C LYS A 406 29.13 -24.08 34.99
N ALA A 407 28.30 -25.04 35.34
CA ALA A 407 28.28 -25.63 36.68
C ALA A 407 27.85 -27.10 36.56
N THR A 408 28.80 -27.96 36.98
CA THR A 408 28.75 -29.41 37.28
C THR A 408 28.20 -30.37 36.23
#